data_AF-A0A7X9JGW3-F1
#
_entry.id   AF-A0A7X9JGW3-F1
#
_cell.length_a   1.000
_cell.length_b   1.000
_cell.length_c   1.000
_cell.angle_alpha   90.00
_cell.angle_beta   90.00
_cell.angle_gamma   90.00
#
_symmetry.space_group_name_H-M   'P 1'
#
loop_
_entity.id
_entity.type
_entity.pdbx_description
1 polymer ?
#
loop_
_entity_poly.entity_id
_entity_poly.type
_entity_poly.pdbx_seq_one_letter_code
_entity_poly.pdbx_strand_id
1 'polypeptide(L)' 'SMNLSYDKEKLEKAVREFKEKEGIVDIRVWINEGPLKIGDDIMNVCVAGRFRKDVLPVFQELISMIKTEIVKEEEI' A
#
# COMPACT_ATOMS: atom_id res chain seq x y z
N SER A 1 -12.02 18.21 4.28
CA SER A 1 -12.08 16.84 3.71
C SER A 1 -10.79 16.57 2.97
N MET A 2 -10.53 15.37 2.47
CA MET A 2 -9.29 15.09 1.72
C MET A 2 -9.62 14.61 0.31
N ASN A 3 -8.85 15.03 -0.70
CA ASN A 3 -8.85 14.40 -2.01
C ASN A 3 -7.65 13.46 -2.12
N LEU A 4 -7.90 12.19 -2.39
CA LEU A 4 -6.88 11.17 -2.50
C LEU A 4 -6.64 10.80 -3.96
N SER A 5 -5.39 10.76 -4.39
CA SER A 5 -5.01 10.19 -5.69
C SER A 5 -3.75 9.34 -5.52
N TYR A 6 -3.49 8.44 -6.46
CA TYR A 6 -2.29 7.61 -6.40
C TYR A 6 -1.79 7.18 -7.77
N ASP A 7 -0.49 6.89 -7.85
CA ASP A 7 0.14 6.36 -9.06
C ASP A 7 -0.08 4.84 -9.15
N LYS A 8 -0.95 4.43 -10.08
CA LYS A 8 -1.32 3.01 -10.31
C LYS A 8 -0.13 2.18 -10.81
N GLU A 9 0.68 2.71 -11.73
CA GLU A 9 1.80 1.98 -12.29
C GLU A 9 2.91 1.77 -11.26
N LYS A 10 3.20 2.82 -10.48
CA LYS A 10 4.18 2.75 -9.38
C LYS A 10 3.72 1.79 -8.29
N LEU A 11 2.42 1.79 -7.96
CA LEU A 11 1.85 0.83 -7.01
C LEU A 11 2.02 -0.61 -7.50
N GLU A 12 1.62 -0.90 -8.73
CA GLU A 12 1.73 -2.25 -9.29
C GLU A 12 3.19 -2.73 -9.34
N LYS A 13 4.11 -1.83 -9.73
CA LYS A 13 5.53 -2.13 -9.77
C LYS A 13 6.06 -2.46 -8.37
N ALA A 14 5.77 -1.62 -7.37
CA ALA A 14 6.17 -1.87 -5.99
C ALA A 14 5.60 -3.22 -5.50
N VAL A 15 4.30 -3.46 -5.70
CA VAL A 15 3.66 -4.73 -5.31
C VAL A 15 4.34 -5.93 -5.97
N ARG A 16 4.69 -5.86 -7.27
CA ARG A 16 5.45 -6.92 -7.96
C ARG A 16 6.82 -7.14 -7.31
N GLU A 17 7.59 -6.08 -7.07
CA GLU A 17 8.93 -6.19 -6.47
C GLU A 17 8.89 -6.78 -5.05
N PHE A 18 7.93 -6.37 -4.22
CA PHE A 18 7.81 -6.88 -2.86
C PHE A 18 7.31 -8.33 -2.80
N LYS A 19 6.56 -8.82 -3.81
CA LYS A 19 6.17 -10.24 -3.91
C LYS A 19 7.35 -11.18 -4.10
N GLU A 20 8.44 -10.71 -4.70
CA GLU A 20 9.65 -11.50 -4.92
C GLU A 20 10.51 -11.66 -3.66
N LYS A 21 10.17 -11.00 -2.54
CA LYS A 21 10.91 -11.13 -1.30
C LYS A 21 10.76 -12.52 -0.68
N GLU A 22 11.86 -13.04 -0.14
CA GLU A 22 11.88 -14.36 0.48
C GLU A 22 10.84 -14.47 1.60
N GLY A 23 10.06 -15.56 1.58
CA GLY A 23 9.03 -15.82 2.58
C GLY A 23 7.68 -15.16 2.30
N ILE A 24 7.56 -14.33 1.25
CA ILE A 24 6.28 -13.76 0.80
C ILE A 24 5.61 -14.69 -0.21
N VAL A 25 4.29 -14.85 -0.06
CA VAL A 25 3.44 -15.71 -0.90
C VAL A 25 2.59 -14.86 -1.85
N ASP A 26 1.94 -13.82 -1.33
CA ASP A 26 1.15 -12.89 -2.13
C ASP A 26 1.03 -11.54 -1.41
N ILE A 27 0.79 -10.50 -2.21
CA ILE A 27 0.51 -9.15 -1.73
C ILE A 27 -0.69 -8.61 -2.51
N ARG A 28 -1.65 -8.05 -1.78
CA ARG A 28 -2.80 -7.35 -2.35
C ARG A 28 -2.91 -5.96 -1.73
N VAL A 29 -3.09 -4.98 -2.59
CA VAL A 29 -3.27 -3.60 -2.19
C VAL A 29 -4.50 -3.05 -2.89
N TRP A 30 -5.34 -2.38 -2.12
CA TRP A 30 -6.44 -1.55 -2.60
C TRP A 30 -6.28 -0.16 -2.00
N ILE A 31 -6.41 0.88 -2.82
CA ILE A 31 -6.33 2.28 -2.39
C ILE A 31 -7.59 2.97 -2.91
N ASN A 32 -8.19 3.78 -2.06
CA ASN A 32 -9.33 4.61 -2.40
C ASN A 32 -8.88 5.81 -3.27
N GLU A 33 -9.78 6.43 -4.03
CA GLU A 33 -9.44 7.53 -4.94
C GLU A 33 -10.59 8.54 -5.01
N GLY A 34 -10.26 9.82 -4.99
CA GLY A 34 -11.21 10.93 -4.96
C GLY A 34 -11.47 11.49 -3.55
N PRO A 35 -12.61 12.18 -3.35
CA PRO A 35 -12.91 12.87 -2.10
C PRO A 35 -13.29 11.90 -0.98
N LEU A 36 -12.57 11.98 0.13
CA LEU A 36 -12.74 11.19 1.35
C LEU A 36 -13.17 12.07 2.53
N LYS A 37 -14.05 11.49 3.36
CA LYS A 37 -14.51 12.05 4.63
C LYS A 37 -13.71 11.44 5.78
N ILE A 38 -13.77 12.11 6.93
CA ILE A 38 -13.18 11.59 8.16
C ILE A 38 -13.87 10.26 8.50
N GLY A 39 -13.08 9.21 8.67
CA GLY A 39 -13.56 7.86 8.95
C GLY A 39 -13.63 6.94 7.72
N ASP A 40 -13.45 7.46 6.50
CA ASP A 40 -13.37 6.62 5.30
C ASP A 40 -12.01 5.89 5.23
N ASP A 41 -12.03 4.66 4.74
CA ASP A 41 -10.81 3.88 4.51
C ASP A 41 -10.00 4.48 3.36
N ILE A 42 -8.71 4.71 3.62
CA ILE A 42 -7.74 5.21 2.63
C ILE A 42 -7.17 4.06 1.80
N MET A 43 -6.70 3.00 2.45
CA MET A 43 -6.11 1.85 1.79
C MET A 43 -6.25 0.58 2.63
N ASN A 44 -6.28 -0.56 1.95
CA ASN A 44 -6.20 -1.89 2.54
C ASN A 44 -4.99 -2.61 1.94
N VAL A 45 -4.08 -3.07 2.81
CA VAL A 45 -2.86 -3.80 2.42
C VAL A 45 -2.87 -5.16 3.10
N CYS A 46 -2.73 -6.22 2.30
CA CYS A 46 -2.61 -7.59 2.79
C CYS A 46 -1.31 -8.20 2.27
N VAL A 47 -0.48 -8.69 3.19
CA VAL A 47 0.76 -9.41 2.88
C VAL A 47 0.65 -10.80 3.48
N ALA A 48 0.66 -11.82 2.62
CA ALA A 48 0.68 -13.22 3.01
C ALA A 48 2.10 -13.77 2.89
N GLY A 49 2.55 -14.52 3.88
CA GLY A 49 3.88 -15.11 3.88
C GLY A 49 4.02 -16.21 4.93
N ARG A 50 5.20 -16.84 4.95
CA ARG A 50 5.47 -18.04 5.76
C ARG A 50 5.61 -17.73 7.24
N PHE A 51 6.48 -16.78 7.61
CA PHE A 51 6.71 -16.43 9.01
C PHE A 51 6.51 -14.93 9.26
N ARG A 52 6.05 -14.60 10.47
CA ARG A 52 5.88 -13.21 10.93
C ARG A 52 7.14 -12.36 10.75
N LYS A 53 8.32 -12.95 10.97
CA LYS A 53 9.62 -12.26 10.83
C LYS A 53 9.92 -11.82 9.39
N ASP A 54 9.34 -12.49 8.40
CA ASP A 54 9.51 -12.17 6.99
C ASP A 54 8.41 -11.19 6.53
N VAL A 55 7.17 -11.42 6.98
CA VAL A 55 5.99 -10.64 6.60
C VAL A 55 5.99 -9.22 7.17
N LEU A 56 6.31 -9.04 8.46
CA LEU A 56 6.18 -7.72 9.10
C LEU A 56 7.13 -6.66 8.55
N PRO A 57 8.41 -6.94 8.25
CA PRO A 57 9.28 -5.96 7.61
C PRO A 57 8.76 -5.55 6.23
N VAL A 58 8.34 -6.53 5.41
CA VAL A 58 7.77 -6.28 4.08
C VAL A 58 6.52 -5.42 4.16
N PHE A 59 5.62 -5.71 5.10
CA PHE A 59 4.43 -4.91 5.32
C PHE A 59 4.77 -3.46 5.68
N GLN A 60 5.71 -3.25 6.62
CA GLN A 60 6.12 -1.90 7.05
C GLN A 60 6.78 -1.09 5.92
N GLU A 61 7.67 -1.72 5.17
CA GLU A 61 8.33 -1.08 4.03
C GLU A 61 7.33 -0.70 2.95
N LEU A 62 6.41 -1.60 2.60
CA LEU A 62 5.41 -1.37 1.57
C LEU A 62 4.44 -0.25 1.95
N ILE A 63 3.90 -0.22 3.17
CA ILE A 63 3.00 0.86 3.60
C ILE A 63 3.72 2.22 3.65
N SER A 64 5.01 2.21 4.02
CA SER A 64 5.82 3.44 4.05
C SER A 64 5.98 4.00 2.65
N MET A 65 6.41 3.15 1.70
CA MET A 65 6.54 3.52 0.29
C MET A 65 5.22 3.98 -0.31
N ILE A 66 4.11 3.31 -0.01
CA ILE A 66 2.80 3.73 -0.52
C ILE A 66 2.48 5.17 -0.08
N LYS A 67 2.69 5.48 1.20
CA LYS A 67 2.39 6.80 1.76
C LYS A 67 3.33 7.90 1.29
N THR A 68 4.62 7.61 1.13
CA THR A 68 5.62 8.63 0.80
C THR A 68 5.74 8.90 -0.69
N GLU A 69 5.47 7.88 -1.51
CA GLU A 69 5.93 7.85 -2.89
C GLU A 69 4.86 7.55 -3.92
N ILE A 70 3.71 7.00 -3.53
CA ILE A 70 2.66 6.53 -4.44
C ILE A 70 1.37 7.33 -4.27
N VAL A 71 0.99 7.63 -3.04
CA VAL A 71 -0.23 8.35 -2.71
C VAL A 71 0.04 9.85 -2.63
N LYS A 72 -0.92 10.65 -3.09
CA LYS A 72 -0.95 12.11 -2.94
C LYS A 72 -2.26 12.52 -2.27
N GLU A 73 -2.11 13.24 -1.16
CA GLU A 73 -3.19 13.75 -0.33
C GLU A 73 -3.27 15.27 -0.51
N GLU A 74 -4.45 15.78 -0.85
CA GLU A 74 -4.72 17.21 -0.95
C GLU A 74 -5.87 17.59 -0.01
N GLU A 75 -5.64 18.56 0.87
CA GLU A 75 -6.70 19.08 1.74
C GLU A 75 -7.69 19.93 0.94
N ILE A 76 -8.99 19.67 1.16
CA ILE A 76 -10.12 20.47 0.64
C ILE A 76 -10.82 21.18 1.80
#